data_AF-A0A238BS04-F1
#
_entry.id   AF-A0A238BS04-F1
#
_cell.length_a   1.000
_cell.length_b   1.000
_cell.length_c   1.000
_cell.angle_alpha   90.00
_cell.angle_beta   90.00
_cell.angle_gamma   90.00
#
_symmetry.space_group_name_H-M   'P 1'
#
loop_
_entity.id
_entity.type
_entity.pdbx_description
1 polymer ?
#
loop_
_entity_poly.entity_id
_entity_poly.type
_entity_poly.pdbx_seq_one_letter_code
_entity_poly.pdbx_strand_id
1 'polypeptide(L)'
;MRNNGTTVLNISMNKNSSKIDVLQCSGEYWMSNLPEEVTRKPLVCLAIPGSHDSFTHLLFDKYPVANDEGRFIREIGRFRLVRRFIRRWAITQRFSVTKQLYAGVRYFDIRLIIPLSTKLNGVRVLHALYGNCIEQLLLYINIFLDTHPREIVILDFNHLYNFNSSEYIKFLKMVESVFGRKLCLRGKDITKISLASMWQLGYQVITISAAETTTHQSASWIWDSSCIISPYANVDRSDKLFEFLDRTLRDHRQGPRNVFFVTQAILTIKWFDILMHPFSTLEERCALKCTEKAISWITTFDEPSHFNIIICDFINHLDFCNVVISLNMPSEKYRFVDLCDEIAIKSDGHIAGEQFIIERCKESCILLLDHLAAVNIDDCEKCFIVIGPCKGSVFIRDCKNITIFTICQQFRSRDCFNIDVFLFCTTKPIIESSKLMRFRSLALSYDKLEEHITKASISPFTNNWNDVHDFTPEDISNFEICCTEYNQIKKMDIIKDIENIQFIRERSVLPLYTIANNAIGKKMLILCMDRDNEALVSFYDRTLKFLRKILAQGAQLITTKDMIIRKKELPSLFISKYAKSSGRLVTLEIAWDEEEIKRNIQMASDTMKVVEDRDFEHYRANLYRFAQMQTDIC
;
A
#
# COMPACT_ATOMS: atom_id res chain seq x y z
N MET A 1 -14.84 20.47 -7.36
CA MET A 1 -13.59 19.67 -7.23
C MET A 1 -14.02 18.27 -6.85
N ARG A 2 -14.18 17.38 -7.83
CA ARG A 2 -14.63 15.99 -7.65
C ARG A 2 -13.41 15.10 -7.74
N ASN A 3 -13.14 14.31 -6.69
CA ASN A 3 -12.18 13.21 -6.70
C ASN A 3 -12.73 12.12 -7.61
N ASN A 4 -12.07 11.88 -8.75
CA ASN A 4 -12.32 10.71 -9.58
C ASN A 4 -11.36 9.61 -9.14
N GLY A 5 -11.90 8.60 -8.47
CA GLY A 5 -11.20 7.37 -8.13
C GLY A 5 -10.96 6.49 -9.35
N THR A 6 -10.04 5.54 -9.19
CA THR A 6 -9.69 4.41 -10.06
C THR A 6 -10.83 3.99 -11.00
N THR A 7 -10.62 4.10 -12.32
CA THR A 7 -11.57 3.58 -13.31
C THR A 7 -11.18 2.14 -13.67
N VAL A 8 -11.95 1.17 -13.16
CA VAL A 8 -11.95 -0.21 -13.66
C VAL A 8 -13.11 -0.32 -14.65
N LEU A 9 -12.81 -0.57 -15.93
CA LEU A 9 -13.83 -0.74 -16.96
C LEU A 9 -14.28 -2.20 -17.01
N ASN A 10 -15.35 -2.53 -16.29
CA ASN A 10 -15.99 -3.84 -16.35
C ASN A 10 -16.92 -3.93 -17.58
N ILE A 11 -16.55 -4.74 -18.57
CA ILE A 11 -17.46 -5.17 -19.64
C ILE A 11 -17.85 -6.62 -19.34
N SER A 12 -18.94 -6.84 -18.61
CA SER A 12 -19.48 -8.19 -18.37
C SER A 12 -20.63 -8.51 -19.32
N MET A 13 -20.50 -9.62 -20.06
CA MET A 13 -21.63 -10.24 -20.77
C MET A 13 -22.44 -11.12 -19.81
N ASN A 14 -23.73 -10.85 -19.81
CA ASN A 14 -24.76 -11.36 -18.90
C ASN A 14 -24.98 -12.88 -19.05
N LYS A 15 -24.95 -13.65 -17.95
CA LYS A 15 -25.71 -14.91 -17.81
C LYS A 15 -26.21 -15.09 -16.37
N ASN A 16 -27.54 -15.09 -16.26
CA ASN A 16 -28.31 -15.41 -15.06
C ASN A 16 -27.99 -16.81 -14.51
N SER A 17 -27.78 -16.93 -13.19
CA SER A 17 -28.42 -17.98 -12.41
C SER A 17 -28.52 -17.59 -10.93
N SER A 18 -29.75 -17.51 -10.45
CA SER A 18 -30.13 -17.34 -9.05
C SER A 18 -29.79 -18.58 -8.21
N LYS A 19 -29.08 -18.37 -7.08
CA LYS A 19 -29.20 -19.18 -5.86
C LYS A 19 -28.71 -18.34 -4.67
N ILE A 20 -29.44 -18.45 -3.58
CA ILE A 20 -29.30 -17.71 -2.33
C ILE A 20 -28.04 -18.22 -1.62
N ASP A 21 -26.99 -17.41 -1.55
CA ASP A 21 -25.79 -17.72 -0.77
C ASP A 21 -25.80 -16.96 0.56
N VAL A 22 -25.53 -17.74 1.61
CA VAL A 22 -25.25 -17.31 2.97
C VAL A 22 -24.10 -16.30 2.92
N LEU A 23 -24.31 -15.07 3.41
CA LEU A 23 -23.29 -14.03 3.55
C LEU A 23 -22.03 -14.61 4.21
N GLN A 24 -20.97 -14.75 3.42
CA GLN A 24 -19.63 -15.13 3.82
C GLN A 24 -19.06 -13.96 4.66
N CYS A 25 -18.97 -14.12 5.99
CA CYS A 25 -18.39 -13.09 6.85
C CYS A 25 -16.87 -13.02 6.61
N SER A 26 -16.38 -11.98 5.93
CA SER A 26 -14.96 -11.74 5.61
C SER A 26 -14.04 -11.57 6.82
N GLY A 27 -14.58 -11.33 8.01
CA GLY A 27 -13.82 -11.09 9.24
C GLY A 27 -13.38 -12.34 10.00
N GLU A 28 -13.73 -13.55 9.56
CA GLU A 28 -13.42 -14.78 10.31
C GLU A 28 -11.91 -15.06 10.40
N TYR A 29 -11.17 -14.90 9.31
CA TYR A 29 -9.74 -15.25 9.18
C TYR A 29 -8.84 -14.03 8.89
N TRP A 30 -9.27 -12.83 9.25
CA TRP A 30 -8.61 -11.62 8.72
C TRP A 30 -7.16 -11.47 9.19
N MET A 31 -6.82 -11.83 10.43
CA MET A 31 -5.43 -11.75 10.91
C MET A 31 -4.55 -12.79 10.20
N SER A 32 -5.13 -13.96 9.93
CA SER A 32 -4.48 -15.05 9.20
C SER A 32 -4.16 -14.70 7.75
N ASN A 33 -4.98 -13.83 7.14
CA ASN A 33 -4.91 -13.42 5.74
C ASN A 33 -4.09 -12.14 5.50
N LEU A 34 -3.53 -11.53 6.55
CA LEU A 34 -2.69 -10.34 6.39
C LEU A 34 -1.37 -10.67 5.66
N PRO A 35 -0.84 -9.72 4.87
CA PRO A 35 0.48 -9.86 4.25
C PRO A 35 1.58 -10.09 5.30
N GLU A 36 2.59 -10.88 4.95
CA GLU A 36 3.65 -11.28 5.89
C GLU A 36 4.36 -10.06 6.51
N GLU A 37 4.57 -9.02 5.71
CA GLU A 37 5.13 -7.72 6.11
C GLU A 37 4.34 -7.04 7.23
N VAL A 38 3.01 -7.23 7.24
CA VAL A 38 2.11 -6.67 8.25
C VAL A 38 2.09 -7.57 9.49
N THR A 39 2.08 -8.89 9.32
CA THR A 39 2.07 -9.85 10.45
C THR A 39 3.32 -9.78 11.33
N ARG A 40 4.44 -9.32 10.77
CA ARG A 40 5.72 -9.11 11.49
C ARG A 40 5.78 -7.78 12.25
N LYS A 41 4.87 -6.83 11.99
CA LYS A 41 4.82 -5.56 12.71
C LYS A 41 4.34 -5.76 14.15
N PRO A 42 4.74 -4.88 15.08
CA PRO A 42 4.20 -4.90 16.44
C PRO A 42 2.67 -4.75 16.44
N LEU A 43 1.96 -5.44 17.34
CA LEU A 43 0.50 -5.39 17.42
C LEU A 43 -0.05 -3.96 17.65
N VAL A 44 0.73 -3.11 18.32
CA VAL A 44 0.44 -1.68 18.56
C VAL A 44 0.44 -0.82 17.27
N CYS A 45 0.87 -1.40 16.15
CA CYS A 45 0.84 -0.81 14.82
C CYS A 45 -0.28 -1.35 13.93
N LEU A 46 -1.04 -2.35 14.38
CA LEU A 46 -2.20 -2.89 13.65
C LEU A 46 -3.46 -2.14 14.01
N ALA A 47 -4.32 -1.89 13.03
CA ALA A 47 -5.69 -1.48 13.25
C ALA A 47 -6.54 -2.70 13.64
N ILE A 48 -7.16 -2.67 14.81
CA ILE A 48 -7.89 -3.81 15.38
C ILE A 48 -9.34 -3.39 15.66
N PRO A 49 -10.34 -4.02 15.02
CA PRO A 49 -11.73 -3.76 15.34
C PRO A 49 -12.07 -4.29 16.73
N GLY A 50 -12.71 -3.45 17.54
CA GLY A 50 -13.19 -3.79 18.85
C GLY A 50 -14.64 -3.38 19.09
N SER A 51 -15.24 -3.93 20.13
CA SER A 51 -16.59 -3.60 20.57
C SER A 51 -16.56 -2.93 21.94
N HIS A 52 -17.34 -1.84 22.10
CA HIS A 52 -17.54 -1.19 23.39
C HIS A 52 -18.59 -1.95 24.21
N ASP A 53 -18.34 -2.10 25.53
CA ASP A 53 -19.18 -2.86 26.46
C ASP A 53 -19.65 -4.19 25.84
N SER A 54 -18.69 -4.99 25.42
CA SER A 54 -18.83 -5.98 24.34
C SER A 54 -19.96 -7.00 24.53
N PHE A 55 -20.27 -7.36 25.77
CA PHE A 55 -21.14 -8.50 26.09
C PHE A 55 -22.56 -8.11 26.52
N THR A 56 -22.99 -6.90 26.20
CA THR A 56 -24.31 -6.35 26.58
C THR A 56 -25.48 -6.86 25.74
N HIS A 57 -25.29 -7.74 24.75
CA HIS A 57 -26.38 -8.31 23.94
C HIS A 57 -27.53 -8.91 24.78
N LEU A 58 -27.21 -9.47 25.95
CA LEU A 58 -28.21 -9.99 26.88
C LEU A 58 -28.01 -9.42 28.28
N LEU A 59 -28.93 -8.53 28.67
CA LEU A 59 -29.03 -7.96 30.02
C LEU A 59 -30.37 -8.35 30.67
N PHE A 60 -30.33 -8.70 31.95
CA PHE A 60 -31.47 -9.24 32.67
C PHE A 60 -32.30 -8.15 33.36
N ASP A 61 -33.60 -8.07 33.01
CA ASP A 61 -34.57 -7.16 33.66
C ASP A 61 -35.20 -7.74 34.95
N LYS A 62 -34.91 -9.01 35.26
CA LYS A 62 -35.49 -9.74 36.40
C LYS A 62 -34.79 -9.49 37.73
N TYR A 63 -33.55 -9.00 37.69
CA TYR A 63 -32.74 -8.67 38.87
C TYR A 63 -32.69 -7.15 39.09
N PRO A 64 -32.36 -6.68 40.31
CA PRO A 64 -32.15 -5.26 40.56
C PRO A 64 -31.10 -4.64 39.64
N VAL A 65 -31.14 -3.31 39.49
CA VAL A 65 -30.10 -2.53 38.79
C VAL A 65 -28.74 -2.83 39.42
N ALA A 66 -27.71 -2.95 38.58
CA ALA A 66 -26.34 -3.20 39.01
C ALA A 66 -25.75 -1.97 39.71
N ASN A 67 -24.63 -2.16 40.41
CA ASN A 67 -24.10 -1.16 41.35
C ASN A 67 -23.23 -0.08 40.69
N ASP A 68 -22.98 -0.20 39.39
CA ASP A 68 -22.27 0.77 38.56
C ASP A 68 -23.07 2.07 38.37
N GLU A 69 -24.38 2.04 38.62
CA GLU A 69 -25.26 3.20 38.51
C GLU A 69 -25.44 3.99 39.82
N GLY A 70 -25.71 5.28 39.69
CA GLY A 70 -25.97 6.19 40.81
C GLY A 70 -27.18 5.80 41.67
N ARG A 71 -27.20 6.28 42.93
CA ARG A 71 -28.25 5.95 43.93
C ARG A 71 -29.67 6.14 43.38
N PHE A 72 -29.90 7.22 42.64
CA PHE A 72 -31.20 7.54 42.04
C PHE A 72 -31.72 6.44 41.10
N ILE A 73 -30.87 5.93 40.21
CA ILE A 73 -31.22 4.89 39.23
C ILE A 73 -31.48 3.54 39.89
N ARG A 74 -30.70 3.22 40.92
CA ARG A 74 -30.94 2.03 41.74
C ARG A 74 -32.28 2.11 42.49
N GLU A 75 -32.68 3.30 42.93
CA GLU A 75 -33.96 3.54 43.63
C GLU A 75 -35.17 3.36 42.68
N ILE A 76 -35.16 4.04 41.52
CA ILE A 76 -36.26 3.93 40.53
C ILE A 76 -36.28 2.57 39.83
N GLY A 77 -35.11 1.93 39.73
CA GLY A 77 -34.90 0.60 39.15
C GLY A 77 -35.49 -0.55 39.98
N ARG A 78 -36.14 -0.29 41.12
CA ARG A 78 -36.92 -1.29 41.87
C ARG A 78 -38.11 -1.81 41.06
N PHE A 79 -38.67 -1.00 40.16
CA PHE A 79 -39.78 -1.41 39.30
C PHE A 79 -39.30 -2.13 38.04
N ARG A 80 -39.89 -3.29 37.73
CA ARG A 80 -39.51 -4.11 36.56
C ARG A 80 -39.69 -3.37 35.24
N LEU A 81 -40.74 -2.54 35.11
CA LEU A 81 -40.98 -1.73 33.92
C LEU A 81 -39.84 -0.72 33.67
N VAL A 82 -39.33 -0.08 34.73
CA VAL A 82 -38.18 0.82 34.65
C VAL A 82 -36.93 0.06 34.20
N ARG A 83 -36.71 -1.17 34.69
CA ARG A 83 -35.57 -2.00 34.24
C ARG A 83 -35.66 -2.41 32.76
N ARG A 84 -36.86 -2.67 32.25
CA ARG A 84 -37.06 -2.91 30.80
C ARG A 84 -36.70 -1.69 29.97
N PHE A 85 -36.96 -0.51 30.51
CA PHE A 85 -36.59 0.76 29.89
C PHE A 85 -35.08 0.99 29.96
N ILE A 86 -34.44 0.87 31.13
CA ILE A 86 -32.97 0.94 31.32
C ILE A 86 -32.28 -0.01 30.34
N ARG A 87 -32.77 -1.25 30.20
CA ARG A 87 -32.19 -2.25 29.29
C ARG A 87 -32.11 -1.77 27.84
N ARG A 88 -33.07 -0.98 27.34
CA ARG A 88 -33.04 -0.47 25.96
C ARG A 88 -31.93 0.54 25.71
N TRP A 89 -31.43 1.17 26.76
CA TRP A 89 -30.38 2.17 26.71
C TRP A 89 -29.01 1.63 27.14
N ALA A 90 -28.98 0.50 27.85
CA ALA A 90 -27.75 -0.15 28.31
C ALA A 90 -27.19 -1.22 27.35
N ILE A 91 -27.96 -1.66 26.35
CA ILE A 91 -27.46 -2.57 25.31
C ILE A 91 -26.62 -1.75 24.34
N THR A 92 -25.35 -2.12 24.17
CA THR A 92 -24.40 -1.51 23.22
C THR A 92 -24.10 -2.42 22.03
N GLN A 93 -24.38 -3.73 22.14
CA GLN A 93 -24.13 -4.70 21.06
C GLN A 93 -25.34 -5.58 20.80
N ARG A 94 -25.70 -5.80 19.52
CA ARG A 94 -26.70 -6.80 19.10
C ARG A 94 -26.11 -8.17 18.82
N PHE A 95 -24.82 -8.26 18.53
CA PHE A 95 -24.17 -9.54 18.24
C PHE A 95 -23.76 -10.23 19.54
N SER A 96 -24.02 -11.55 19.62
CA SER A 96 -23.38 -12.42 20.60
C SER A 96 -21.86 -12.44 20.39
N VAL A 97 -21.08 -12.83 21.41
CA VAL A 97 -19.61 -12.95 21.33
C VAL A 97 -19.15 -13.74 20.10
N THR A 98 -19.80 -14.87 19.77
CA THR A 98 -19.48 -15.66 18.58
C THR A 98 -19.66 -14.84 17.31
N LYS A 99 -20.83 -14.24 17.10
CA LYS A 99 -21.08 -13.36 15.94
C LYS A 99 -20.11 -12.18 15.84
N GLN A 100 -19.67 -11.61 16.96
CA GLN A 100 -18.65 -10.54 16.96
C GLN A 100 -17.30 -11.07 16.45
N LEU A 101 -16.88 -12.26 16.88
CA LEU A 101 -15.65 -12.91 16.38
C LEU A 101 -15.73 -13.16 14.88
N TYR A 102 -16.82 -13.75 14.37
CA TYR A 102 -16.98 -13.98 12.92
C TYR A 102 -17.09 -12.68 12.12
N ALA A 103 -17.62 -11.61 12.70
CA ALA A 103 -17.64 -10.28 12.07
C ALA A 103 -16.25 -9.63 11.99
N GLY A 104 -15.28 -10.09 12.80
CA GLY A 104 -13.89 -9.62 12.77
C GLY A 104 -13.40 -8.99 14.07
N VAL A 105 -14.25 -8.82 15.08
CA VAL A 105 -13.85 -8.23 16.38
C VAL A 105 -12.75 -9.07 17.03
N ARG A 106 -11.67 -8.40 17.45
CA ARG A 106 -10.54 -9.02 18.17
C ARG A 106 -10.17 -8.29 19.46
N TYR A 107 -10.74 -7.12 19.73
CA TYR A 107 -10.64 -6.45 21.02
C TYR A 107 -12.00 -6.38 21.71
N PHE A 108 -12.06 -6.80 22.97
CA PHE A 108 -13.27 -6.79 23.78
C PHE A 108 -13.07 -5.89 25.01
N ASP A 109 -13.80 -4.77 25.07
CA ASP A 109 -13.94 -3.95 26.28
C ASP A 109 -15.00 -4.59 27.20
N ILE A 110 -14.61 -4.96 28.43
CA ILE A 110 -15.37 -5.82 29.32
C ILE A 110 -15.52 -5.20 30.71
N ARG A 111 -16.77 -5.09 31.16
CA ARG A 111 -17.13 -4.74 32.54
C ARG A 111 -17.65 -5.93 33.31
N LEU A 112 -17.09 -6.20 34.50
CA LEU A 112 -17.43 -7.34 35.34
C LEU A 112 -17.88 -6.94 36.74
N ILE A 113 -18.75 -7.74 37.33
CA ILE A 113 -19.24 -7.60 38.71
C ILE A 113 -19.31 -8.94 39.42
N ILE A 114 -19.02 -8.91 40.72
CA ILE A 114 -19.47 -9.92 41.67
C ILE A 114 -20.89 -9.54 42.14
N PRO A 115 -21.94 -10.30 41.75
CA PRO A 115 -23.31 -9.95 42.12
C PRO A 115 -23.51 -9.96 43.63
N LEU A 116 -24.18 -8.94 44.16
CA LEU A 116 -24.61 -8.93 45.57
C LEU A 116 -25.86 -9.81 45.79
N SER A 117 -26.56 -10.16 44.71
CA SER A 117 -27.76 -10.99 44.79
C SER A 117 -27.38 -12.46 44.93
N THR A 118 -27.85 -13.12 45.99
CA THR A 118 -27.69 -14.56 46.22
C THR A 118 -28.34 -15.44 45.15
N LYS A 119 -29.17 -14.87 44.26
CA LYS A 119 -29.80 -15.56 43.13
C LYS A 119 -28.87 -15.66 41.91
N LEU A 120 -27.74 -14.95 41.92
CA LEU A 120 -26.79 -14.90 40.84
C LEU A 120 -25.42 -15.32 41.37
N ASN A 121 -24.93 -16.43 40.86
CA ASN A 121 -23.58 -16.92 41.16
C ASN A 121 -22.61 -16.53 40.05
N GLY A 122 -21.33 -16.53 40.40
CA GLY A 122 -20.21 -16.31 39.50
C GLY A 122 -20.00 -14.85 39.11
N VAL A 123 -18.88 -14.61 38.43
CA VAL A 123 -18.54 -13.30 37.85
C VAL A 123 -19.43 -13.04 36.64
N ARG A 124 -20.04 -11.85 36.58
CA ARG A 124 -20.98 -11.51 35.50
C ARG A 124 -20.58 -10.26 34.76
N VAL A 125 -20.93 -10.21 33.48
CA VAL A 125 -20.85 -8.98 32.70
C VAL A 125 -21.95 -8.01 33.14
N LEU A 126 -21.71 -6.71 32.99
CA LEU A 126 -22.67 -5.67 33.37
C LEU A 126 -22.64 -4.46 32.44
N HIS A 127 -23.77 -3.75 32.40
CA HIS A 127 -23.89 -2.34 32.03
C HIS A 127 -25.27 -1.91 32.53
N ALA A 128 -25.33 -1.19 33.65
CA ALA A 128 -26.53 -0.84 34.44
C ALA A 128 -27.38 -2.04 34.95
N LEU A 129 -27.31 -3.20 34.30
CA LEU A 129 -28.02 -4.44 34.58
C LEU A 129 -27.03 -5.61 34.49
N TYR A 130 -27.37 -6.72 35.12
CA TYR A 130 -26.57 -7.96 35.06
C TYR A 130 -26.75 -8.69 33.74
N GLY A 131 -25.67 -9.22 33.17
CA GLY A 131 -25.70 -10.11 32.02
C GLY A 131 -25.24 -11.53 32.33
N ASN A 132 -24.73 -12.18 31.28
CA ASN A 132 -24.25 -13.57 31.33
C ASN A 132 -23.04 -13.78 32.24
N CYS A 133 -22.80 -15.05 32.59
CA CYS A 133 -21.56 -15.45 33.27
C CYS A 133 -20.37 -15.23 32.31
N ILE A 134 -19.30 -14.60 32.79
CA ILE A 134 -18.12 -14.34 31.94
C ILE A 134 -17.45 -15.65 31.49
N GLU A 135 -17.40 -16.67 32.35
CA GLU A 135 -16.81 -17.98 32.05
C GLU A 135 -17.39 -18.59 30.77
N GLN A 136 -18.73 -18.54 30.62
CA GLN A 136 -19.39 -19.05 29.42
C GLN A 136 -18.98 -18.29 28.15
N LEU A 137 -18.79 -16.98 28.25
CA LEU A 137 -18.39 -16.15 27.11
C LEU A 137 -16.93 -16.43 26.73
N LEU A 138 -16.04 -16.58 27.72
CA LEU A 138 -14.65 -16.96 27.48
C LEU A 138 -14.53 -18.36 26.87
N LEU A 139 -15.38 -19.32 27.26
CA LEU A 139 -15.44 -20.63 26.63
C LEU A 139 -15.82 -20.54 25.14
N TYR A 140 -16.78 -19.68 24.77
CA TYR A 140 -17.11 -19.47 23.37
C TYR A 140 -15.97 -18.84 22.57
N ILE A 141 -15.22 -17.91 23.17
CA ILE A 141 -13.99 -17.38 22.57
C ILE A 141 -12.96 -18.48 22.41
N ASN A 142 -12.74 -19.33 23.43
CA ASN A 142 -11.77 -20.41 23.36
C ASN A 142 -12.09 -21.43 22.25
N ILE A 143 -13.37 -21.79 22.08
CA ILE A 143 -13.84 -22.66 21.00
C ILE A 143 -13.51 -22.05 19.63
N PHE A 144 -13.74 -20.74 19.45
CA PHE A 144 -13.36 -20.06 18.22
C PHE A 144 -11.84 -20.13 17.99
N LEU A 145 -11.04 -19.89 19.02
CA LEU A 145 -9.58 -19.94 18.92
C LEU A 145 -9.03 -21.35 18.65
N ASP A 146 -9.71 -22.40 19.13
CA ASP A 146 -9.37 -23.80 18.81
C ASP A 146 -9.49 -24.07 17.30
N THR A 147 -10.50 -23.50 16.64
CA THR A 147 -10.69 -23.68 15.19
C THR A 147 -9.94 -22.64 14.34
N HIS A 148 -9.35 -21.62 14.97
CA HIS A 148 -8.67 -20.49 14.31
C HIS A 148 -7.29 -20.21 14.92
N PRO A 149 -6.30 -21.10 14.70
CA PRO A 149 -5.01 -21.06 15.42
C PRO A 149 -4.17 -19.79 15.17
N ARG A 150 -4.46 -19.04 14.10
CA ARG A 150 -3.78 -17.79 13.74
C ARG A 150 -4.58 -16.53 14.08
N GLU A 151 -5.74 -16.66 14.70
CA GLU A 151 -6.50 -15.52 15.20
C GLU A 151 -6.12 -15.25 16.67
N ILE A 152 -6.03 -13.97 17.02
CA ILE A 152 -5.62 -13.49 18.35
C ILE A 152 -6.65 -12.52 18.89
N VAL A 153 -7.02 -12.66 20.17
CA VAL A 153 -7.95 -11.76 20.85
C VAL A 153 -7.28 -11.01 22.00
N ILE A 154 -7.74 -9.79 22.23
CA ILE A 154 -7.39 -8.92 23.35
C ILE A 154 -8.63 -8.78 24.23
N LEU A 155 -8.53 -9.25 25.47
CA LEU A 155 -9.57 -9.18 26.48
C LEU A 155 -9.20 -8.09 27.48
N ASP A 156 -9.94 -6.98 27.47
CA ASP A 156 -9.72 -5.86 28.38
C ASP A 156 -10.77 -5.88 29.50
N PHE A 157 -10.38 -6.38 30.67
CA PHE A 157 -11.18 -6.33 31.90
C PHE A 157 -11.06 -4.95 32.55
N ASN A 158 -11.59 -3.95 31.85
CA ASN A 158 -11.44 -2.53 32.10
C ASN A 158 -12.11 -2.08 33.42
N HIS A 159 -13.26 -2.66 33.76
CA HIS A 159 -13.97 -2.32 35.01
C HIS A 159 -14.35 -3.56 35.82
N LEU A 160 -13.93 -3.58 37.08
CA LEU A 160 -14.15 -4.69 38.02
C LEU A 160 -14.88 -4.18 39.27
N TYR A 161 -16.18 -4.45 39.36
CA TYR A 161 -17.02 -4.00 40.47
C TYR A 161 -17.22 -5.07 41.53
N ASN A 162 -17.12 -4.69 42.80
CA ASN A 162 -17.29 -5.58 43.96
C ASN A 162 -16.28 -6.75 44.03
N PHE A 163 -15.12 -6.64 43.38
CA PHE A 163 -14.06 -7.63 43.52
C PHE A 163 -13.29 -7.40 44.81
N ASN A 164 -13.13 -8.47 45.59
CA ASN A 164 -12.10 -8.55 46.63
C ASN A 164 -10.96 -9.46 46.13
N SER A 165 -9.84 -9.50 46.86
CA SER A 165 -8.65 -10.27 46.43
C SER A 165 -8.94 -11.75 46.22
N SER A 166 -9.81 -12.37 47.02
CA SER A 166 -10.16 -13.80 46.90
C SER A 166 -10.98 -14.07 45.63
N GLU A 167 -11.99 -13.25 45.36
CA GLU A 167 -12.81 -13.36 44.14
C GLU A 167 -11.99 -13.06 42.89
N TYR A 168 -11.05 -12.11 42.96
CA TYR A 168 -10.13 -11.82 41.88
C TYR A 168 -9.21 -13.01 41.57
N ILE A 169 -8.64 -13.67 42.59
CA ILE A 169 -7.84 -14.89 42.41
C ILE A 169 -8.65 -16.02 41.77
N LYS A 170 -9.90 -16.22 42.21
CA LYS A 170 -10.79 -17.23 41.61
C LYS A 170 -11.07 -16.90 40.14
N PHE A 171 -11.28 -15.64 39.83
CA PHE A 171 -11.46 -15.17 38.46
C PHE A 171 -10.23 -15.45 37.59
N LEU A 172 -9.02 -15.13 38.05
CA LEU A 172 -7.78 -15.42 37.31
C LEU A 172 -7.61 -16.93 37.05
N LYS A 173 -7.85 -17.77 38.05
CA LYS A 173 -7.80 -19.24 37.89
C LYS A 173 -8.81 -19.75 36.87
N MET A 174 -9.99 -19.15 36.81
CA MET A 174 -11.00 -19.49 35.81
C MET A 174 -10.52 -19.13 34.40
N VAL A 175 -9.98 -17.92 34.20
CA VAL A 175 -9.41 -17.50 32.89
C VAL A 175 -8.27 -18.43 32.46
N GLU A 176 -7.36 -18.76 33.38
CA GLU A 176 -6.27 -19.70 33.15
C GLU A 176 -6.76 -21.10 32.79
N SER A 177 -7.81 -21.58 33.47
CA SER A 177 -8.44 -22.87 33.14
C SER A 177 -9.11 -22.90 31.77
N VAL A 178 -9.61 -21.75 31.28
CA VAL A 178 -10.28 -21.67 29.98
C VAL A 178 -9.28 -21.63 28.83
N PHE A 179 -8.24 -20.81 28.91
CA PHE A 179 -7.32 -20.57 27.78
C PHE A 179 -5.99 -21.30 27.90
N GLY A 180 -5.54 -21.63 29.11
CA GLY A 180 -4.29 -22.35 29.37
C GLY A 180 -3.10 -21.73 28.63
N ARG A 181 -2.45 -22.53 27.78
CA ARG A 181 -1.23 -22.15 27.03
C ARG A 181 -1.45 -21.07 25.96
N LYS A 182 -2.71 -20.78 25.59
CA LYS A 182 -3.03 -19.71 24.64
C LYS A 182 -2.79 -18.32 25.23
N LEU A 183 -2.68 -18.20 26.55
CA LEU A 183 -2.45 -16.93 27.24
C LEU A 183 -1.04 -16.41 26.97
N CYS A 184 -0.97 -15.19 26.45
CA CYS A 184 0.26 -14.50 26.15
C CYS A 184 0.92 -13.99 27.45
N LEU A 185 2.14 -14.45 27.70
CA LEU A 185 2.91 -13.98 28.85
C LEU A 185 3.22 -12.48 28.74
N ARG A 186 3.14 -11.78 29.86
CA ARG A 186 3.49 -10.36 30.02
C ARG A 186 4.96 -10.17 29.68
N GLY A 187 5.22 -9.57 28.53
CA GLY A 187 6.55 -9.10 28.13
C GLY A 187 6.87 -7.74 28.75
N LYS A 188 8.15 -7.46 29.00
CA LYS A 188 8.58 -6.12 29.44
C LYS A 188 8.43 -5.04 28.35
N ASP A 189 8.22 -5.46 27.10
CA ASP A 189 8.21 -4.58 25.93
C ASP A 189 7.15 -5.06 24.92
N ILE A 190 6.08 -4.29 24.78
CA ILE A 190 4.95 -4.61 23.88
C ILE A 190 5.35 -4.50 22.40
N THR A 191 6.40 -3.75 22.09
CA THR A 191 6.86 -3.54 20.71
C THR A 191 7.42 -4.81 20.09
N LYS A 192 7.73 -5.82 20.91
CA LYS A 192 8.24 -7.12 20.45
C LYS A 192 7.14 -8.13 20.14
N ILE A 193 5.89 -7.81 20.45
CA ILE A 193 4.76 -8.70 20.21
C ILE A 193 4.15 -8.38 18.86
N SER A 194 4.18 -9.36 17.96
CA SER A 194 3.59 -9.33 16.62
C SER A 194 2.70 -10.55 16.44
N LEU A 195 1.86 -10.56 15.39
CA LEU A 195 1.07 -11.75 15.07
C LEU A 195 1.99 -12.96 14.83
N ALA A 196 3.05 -12.76 14.05
CA ALA A 196 4.03 -13.81 13.74
C ALA A 196 4.70 -14.39 14.99
N SER A 197 5.11 -13.55 15.95
CA SER A 197 5.76 -14.05 17.18
C SER A 197 4.79 -14.78 18.10
N MET A 198 3.53 -14.32 18.17
CA MET A 198 2.48 -15.01 18.92
C MET A 198 2.15 -16.38 18.32
N TRP A 199 2.01 -16.49 17.00
CA TRP A 199 1.76 -17.77 16.33
C TRP A 199 2.90 -18.76 16.55
N GLN A 200 4.15 -18.30 16.45
CA GLN A 200 5.32 -19.13 16.68
C GLN A 200 5.37 -19.70 18.11
N LEU A 201 4.93 -18.91 19.10
CA LEU A 201 4.90 -19.30 20.51
C LEU A 201 3.59 -20.00 20.92
N GLY A 202 2.61 -20.10 20.02
CA GLY A 202 1.29 -20.71 20.29
C GLY A 202 0.37 -19.85 21.15
N TYR A 203 0.62 -18.54 21.24
CA TYR A 203 -0.25 -17.60 21.96
C TYR A 203 -1.40 -17.12 21.07
N GLN A 204 -2.58 -16.95 21.68
CA GLN A 204 -3.79 -16.44 21.02
C GLN A 204 -4.55 -15.41 21.85
N VAL A 205 -4.23 -15.23 23.14
CA VAL A 205 -5.02 -14.38 24.04
C VAL A 205 -4.12 -13.43 24.80
N ILE A 206 -4.37 -12.12 24.68
CA ILE A 206 -3.81 -11.09 25.56
C ILE A 206 -4.90 -10.67 26.53
N THR A 207 -4.60 -10.68 27.83
CA THR A 207 -5.55 -10.25 28.86
C THR A 207 -5.00 -9.03 29.59
N ILE A 208 -5.78 -7.97 29.65
CA ILE A 208 -5.48 -6.71 30.35
C ILE A 208 -6.50 -6.55 31.48
N SER A 209 -6.08 -6.04 32.63
CA SER A 209 -6.95 -5.85 33.78
C SER A 209 -6.66 -4.56 34.53
N ALA A 210 -7.72 -3.85 34.93
CA ALA A 210 -7.61 -2.63 35.72
C ALA A 210 -7.36 -2.86 37.22
N ALA A 211 -7.45 -4.11 37.73
CA ALA A 211 -7.20 -4.40 39.14
C ALA A 211 -5.71 -4.41 39.51
N GLU A 212 -5.25 -3.32 40.13
CA GLU A 212 -3.92 -3.25 40.75
C GLU A 212 -3.91 -3.94 42.13
N THR A 213 -3.71 -5.26 42.15
CA THR A 213 -3.51 -6.04 43.39
C THR A 213 -2.11 -6.65 43.44
N THR A 214 -1.58 -6.95 44.62
CA THR A 214 -0.30 -7.70 44.74
C THR A 214 -0.36 -9.06 44.05
N THR A 215 -1.55 -9.66 43.95
CA THR A 215 -1.77 -10.92 43.23
C THR A 215 -1.75 -10.76 41.71
N HIS A 216 -2.10 -9.57 41.19
CA HIS A 216 -1.91 -9.19 39.78
C HIS A 216 -0.45 -9.39 39.33
N GLN A 217 0.50 -9.07 40.21
CA GLN A 217 1.93 -9.21 39.92
C GLN A 217 2.39 -10.68 39.85
N SER A 218 1.64 -11.61 40.46
CA SER A 218 1.99 -13.03 40.54
C SER A 218 1.59 -13.83 39.30
N ALA A 219 0.56 -13.40 38.55
CA ALA A 219 0.17 -14.04 37.30
C ALA A 219 1.04 -13.50 36.15
N SER A 220 1.83 -14.36 35.53
CA SER A 220 2.77 -13.96 34.47
C SER A 220 2.10 -13.60 33.14
N TRP A 221 0.82 -13.92 32.97
CA TRP A 221 0.07 -13.74 31.71
C TRP A 221 -0.92 -12.57 31.72
N ILE A 222 -1.14 -11.93 32.87
CA ILE A 222 -2.03 -10.77 32.96
C ILE A 222 -1.24 -9.47 32.81
N TRP A 223 -1.72 -8.61 31.93
CA TRP A 223 -1.07 -7.36 31.57
C TRP A 223 -1.63 -6.21 32.39
N ASP A 224 -0.75 -5.33 32.84
CA ASP A 224 -1.11 -4.16 33.64
C ASP A 224 -1.80 -3.11 32.78
N SER A 225 -2.69 -2.31 33.38
CA SER A 225 -3.40 -1.21 32.72
C SER A 225 -2.47 -0.18 32.06
N SER A 226 -1.21 -0.10 32.48
CA SER A 226 -0.18 0.76 31.87
C SER A 226 0.16 0.40 30.42
N CYS A 227 -0.19 -0.80 29.95
CA CYS A 227 0.06 -1.22 28.57
C CYS A 227 -1.00 -0.72 27.57
N ILE A 228 -2.07 -0.07 28.04
CA ILE A 228 -3.18 0.40 27.20
C ILE A 228 -3.62 1.81 27.60
N ILE A 229 -3.89 2.65 26.61
CA ILE A 229 -4.46 3.98 26.79
C ILE A 229 -5.80 4.03 26.08
N SER A 230 -6.85 4.37 26.84
CA SER A 230 -8.22 4.43 26.33
C SER A 230 -8.88 5.77 26.72
N PRO A 231 -8.60 6.88 26.01
CA PRO A 231 -9.15 8.19 26.34
C PRO A 231 -10.65 8.24 26.09
N TYR A 232 -11.41 8.66 27.10
CA TYR A 232 -12.86 8.75 27.02
C TYR A 232 -13.32 10.22 26.89
N ALA A 233 -14.00 10.54 25.79
CA ALA A 233 -14.40 11.92 25.48
C ALA A 233 -15.46 12.47 26.45
N ASN A 234 -16.33 11.61 26.97
CA ASN A 234 -17.44 11.98 27.86
C ASN A 234 -18.34 13.10 27.30
N VAL A 235 -18.75 12.99 26.03
CA VAL A 235 -19.57 13.99 25.32
C VAL A 235 -20.80 13.37 24.68
N ASP A 236 -21.88 14.14 24.64
CA ASP A 236 -23.18 13.81 24.01
C ASP A 236 -23.29 14.32 22.55
N ARG A 237 -22.24 14.96 22.03
CA ARG A 237 -22.22 15.65 20.74
C ARG A 237 -21.16 15.09 19.80
N SER A 238 -21.58 14.78 18.57
CA SER A 238 -20.70 14.16 17.56
C SER A 238 -19.56 15.07 17.10
N ASP A 239 -19.76 16.37 16.95
CA ASP A 239 -18.70 17.31 16.54
C ASP A 239 -17.56 17.35 17.56
N LYS A 240 -17.91 17.48 18.84
CA LYS A 240 -16.94 17.48 19.95
C LYS A 240 -16.23 16.14 20.10
N LEU A 241 -16.93 15.02 19.84
CA LEU A 241 -16.34 13.69 19.87
C LEU A 241 -15.21 13.58 18.84
N PHE A 242 -15.48 13.89 17.56
CA PHE A 242 -14.47 13.73 16.51
C PHE A 242 -13.32 14.73 16.63
N GLU A 243 -13.57 15.94 17.15
CA GLU A 243 -12.49 16.87 17.53
C GLU A 243 -11.58 16.28 18.62
N PHE A 244 -12.18 15.65 19.65
CA PHE A 244 -11.43 14.98 20.70
C PHE A 244 -10.64 13.76 20.18
N LEU A 245 -11.26 12.94 19.31
CA LEU A 245 -10.62 11.75 18.75
C LEU A 245 -9.43 12.12 17.85
N ASP A 246 -9.57 13.12 16.97
CA ASP A 246 -8.47 13.59 16.12
C ASP A 246 -7.29 14.08 16.97
N ARG A 247 -7.57 14.93 17.97
CA ARG A 247 -6.53 15.45 18.88
C ARG A 247 -5.83 14.32 19.63
N THR A 248 -6.58 13.45 20.31
CA THR A 248 -5.97 12.40 21.15
C THR A 248 -5.21 11.36 20.35
N LEU A 249 -5.69 11.02 19.14
CA LEU A 249 -5.01 10.12 18.23
C LEU A 249 -3.69 10.72 17.74
N ARG A 250 -3.69 11.99 17.31
CA ARG A 250 -2.47 12.68 16.85
C ARG A 250 -1.47 12.86 17.99
N ASP A 251 -1.92 13.30 19.17
CA ASP A 251 -1.06 13.52 20.34
C ASP A 251 -0.37 12.22 20.76
N HIS A 252 -1.11 11.10 20.83
CA HIS A 252 -0.52 9.81 21.18
C HIS A 252 0.55 9.36 20.17
N ARG A 253 0.39 9.70 18.89
CA ARG A 253 1.33 9.32 17.82
C ARG A 253 2.56 10.21 17.72
N GLN A 254 2.67 11.27 18.52
CA GLN A 254 3.92 12.05 18.65
C GLN A 254 4.97 11.31 19.49
N GLY A 255 4.58 10.32 20.31
CA GLY A 255 5.47 9.53 21.17
C GLY A 255 5.80 8.13 20.61
N PRO A 256 6.68 7.36 21.30
CA PRO A 256 6.98 5.98 20.91
C PRO A 256 5.74 5.09 21.01
N ARG A 257 5.54 4.21 20.02
CA ARG A 257 4.42 3.26 19.96
C ARG A 257 4.64 2.08 20.92
N ASN A 258 4.55 2.33 22.22
CA ASN A 258 4.88 1.34 23.26
C ASN A 258 3.69 0.94 24.15
N VAL A 259 2.47 1.29 23.76
CA VAL A 259 1.22 0.93 24.42
C VAL A 259 0.13 0.72 23.38
N PHE A 260 -0.86 -0.12 23.70
CA PHE A 260 -2.10 -0.18 22.95
C PHE A 260 -2.85 1.15 23.07
N PHE A 261 -3.50 1.59 22.00
CA PHE A 261 -4.26 2.83 21.98
C PHE A 261 -5.67 2.57 21.46
N VAL A 262 -6.67 2.91 22.27
CA VAL A 262 -8.08 2.68 21.97
C VAL A 262 -8.72 4.00 21.57
N THR A 263 -9.19 4.05 20.32
CA THR A 263 -10.01 5.14 19.80
C THR A 263 -11.48 4.81 20.08
N GLN A 264 -12.10 5.54 21.01
CA GLN A 264 -13.46 5.28 21.47
C GLN A 264 -14.49 6.15 20.73
N ALA A 265 -15.00 5.70 19.59
CA ALA A 265 -16.00 6.42 18.80
C ALA A 265 -17.43 6.21 19.35
N ILE A 266 -17.63 6.59 20.60
CA ILE A 266 -18.88 6.41 21.37
C ILE A 266 -19.37 7.74 21.94
N LEU A 267 -20.69 7.92 21.99
CA LEU A 267 -21.33 9.10 22.60
C LEU A 267 -21.84 8.75 23.99
N THR A 268 -21.65 9.68 24.93
CA THR A 268 -22.16 9.55 26.30
C THR A 268 -23.57 10.08 26.39
N ILE A 269 -24.53 9.22 26.76
CA ILE A 269 -25.91 9.62 26.99
C ILE A 269 -26.10 9.98 28.46
N LYS A 270 -26.78 11.11 28.74
CA LYS A 270 -27.13 11.52 30.09
C LYS A 270 -28.56 11.08 30.44
N TRP A 271 -28.84 10.97 31.73
CA TRP A 271 -30.16 10.54 32.23
C TRP A 271 -31.33 11.42 31.77
N PHE A 272 -31.10 12.72 31.57
CA PHE A 272 -32.13 13.61 31.02
C PHE A 272 -32.48 13.27 29.58
N ASP A 273 -31.51 12.88 28.75
CA ASP A 273 -31.76 12.50 27.35
C ASP A 273 -32.59 11.22 27.25
N ILE A 274 -32.35 10.29 28.17
CA ILE A 274 -33.12 9.05 28.29
C ILE A 274 -34.60 9.37 28.62
N LEU A 275 -34.84 10.25 29.61
CA LEU A 275 -36.20 10.62 30.04
C LEU A 275 -37.00 11.33 28.94
N MET A 276 -36.34 12.15 28.12
CA MET A 276 -36.99 12.88 27.01
C MET A 276 -37.36 11.97 25.83
N HIS A 277 -36.88 10.73 25.79
CA HIS A 277 -37.09 9.79 24.68
C HIS A 277 -37.58 8.41 25.14
N PRO A 278 -38.74 8.30 25.80
CA PRO A 278 -39.19 7.07 26.47
C PRO A 278 -39.46 5.88 25.53
N PHE A 279 -39.62 6.12 24.22
CA PHE A 279 -39.88 5.08 23.21
C PHE A 279 -38.68 4.74 22.33
N SER A 280 -37.53 5.40 22.52
CA SER A 280 -36.30 5.19 21.72
C SER A 280 -35.36 4.15 22.35
N THR A 281 -34.32 3.77 21.61
CA THR A 281 -33.15 3.00 22.08
C THR A 281 -31.86 3.81 21.95
N LEU A 282 -30.78 3.38 22.61
CA LEU A 282 -29.42 3.91 22.42
C LEU A 282 -29.00 3.85 20.94
N GLU A 283 -29.31 2.71 20.33
CA GLU A 283 -29.00 2.39 18.94
C GLU A 283 -29.57 3.43 17.97
N GLU A 284 -30.90 3.56 17.94
CA GLU A 284 -31.61 4.41 16.95
C GLU A 284 -31.33 5.90 17.14
N ARG A 285 -31.03 6.33 18.37
CA ARG A 285 -30.91 7.76 18.68
C ARG A 285 -29.50 8.30 18.41
N CYS A 286 -28.49 7.59 18.90
CA CYS A 286 -27.13 8.12 18.98
C CYS A 286 -26.12 7.19 18.31
N ALA A 287 -26.13 5.90 18.67
CA ALA A 287 -25.03 5.03 18.33
C ALA A 287 -24.89 4.79 16.83
N LEU A 288 -25.99 4.55 16.09
CA LEU A 288 -25.90 4.32 14.66
C LEU A 288 -25.26 5.50 13.94
N LYS A 289 -25.80 6.72 14.12
CA LYS A 289 -25.26 7.96 13.53
C LYS A 289 -23.80 8.23 13.92
N CYS A 290 -23.43 7.90 15.16
CA CYS A 290 -22.05 7.99 15.61
C CYS A 290 -21.15 7.03 14.84
N THR A 291 -21.55 5.76 14.71
CA THR A 291 -20.84 4.74 13.94
C THR A 291 -20.74 5.08 12.45
N GLU A 292 -21.80 5.63 11.82
CA GLU A 292 -21.72 6.09 10.42
C GLU A 292 -20.67 7.19 10.25
N LYS A 293 -20.67 8.18 11.17
CA LYS A 293 -19.69 9.26 11.15
C LYS A 293 -18.28 8.76 11.48
N ALA A 294 -18.15 7.76 12.34
CA ALA A 294 -16.87 7.12 12.66
C ALA A 294 -16.28 6.43 11.43
N ILE A 295 -17.08 5.64 10.71
CA ILE A 295 -16.67 5.00 9.46
C ILE A 295 -16.25 6.05 8.43
N SER A 296 -17.05 7.10 8.24
CA SER A 296 -16.69 8.20 7.34
C SER A 296 -15.37 8.87 7.76
N TRP A 297 -15.19 9.16 9.04
CA TRP A 297 -13.96 9.79 9.54
C TRP A 297 -12.74 8.89 9.34
N ILE A 298 -12.83 7.61 9.70
CA ILE A 298 -11.77 6.61 9.54
C ILE A 298 -11.34 6.48 8.07
N THR A 299 -12.30 6.35 7.15
CA THR A 299 -12.03 6.20 5.72
C THR A 299 -11.41 7.43 5.06
N THR A 300 -11.67 8.62 5.61
CA THR A 300 -11.12 9.90 5.08
C THR A 300 -9.91 10.41 5.85
N PHE A 301 -9.45 9.69 6.88
CA PHE A 301 -8.32 10.12 7.71
C PHE A 301 -7.02 10.08 6.90
N ASP A 302 -6.22 11.14 7.00
CA ASP A 302 -5.00 11.35 6.24
C ASP A 302 -3.88 10.37 6.60
N GLU A 303 -3.85 9.90 7.85
CA GLU A 303 -2.78 9.06 8.38
C GLU A 303 -3.31 7.73 8.96
N PRO A 304 -3.80 6.79 8.13
CA PRO A 304 -4.47 5.57 8.60
C PRO A 304 -3.58 4.69 9.50
N SER A 305 -2.25 4.81 9.36
CA SER A 305 -1.26 4.12 10.22
C SER A 305 -1.26 4.58 11.68
N HIS A 306 -1.98 5.65 12.00
CA HIS A 306 -2.15 6.16 13.36
C HIS A 306 -3.16 5.34 14.16
N PHE A 307 -4.07 4.62 13.53
CA PHE A 307 -5.02 3.81 14.28
C PHE A 307 -4.35 2.60 14.93
N ASN A 308 -4.91 2.18 16.07
CA ASN A 308 -4.63 0.89 16.67
C ASN A 308 -5.96 0.20 16.97
N ILE A 309 -6.43 0.17 18.21
CA ILE A 309 -7.75 -0.38 18.51
C ILE A 309 -8.81 0.69 18.25
N ILE A 310 -9.89 0.32 17.56
CA ILE A 310 -11.05 1.21 17.35
C ILE A 310 -12.28 0.51 17.89
N ILE A 311 -13.03 1.16 18.77
CA ILE A 311 -14.28 0.64 19.31
C ILE A 311 -15.48 1.52 18.95
N CYS A 312 -16.61 0.86 18.68
CA CYS A 312 -17.92 1.47 18.46
C CYS A 312 -19.01 0.67 19.17
N ASP A 313 -20.17 1.30 19.36
CA ASP A 313 -21.42 0.62 19.67
C ASP A 313 -22.03 0.03 18.38
N PHE A 314 -22.68 -1.13 18.50
CA PHE A 314 -23.37 -1.84 17.41
C PHE A 314 -22.50 -2.11 16.18
N ILE A 315 -21.45 -2.92 16.37
CA ILE A 315 -20.46 -3.26 15.32
C ILE A 315 -21.04 -3.95 14.06
N ASN A 316 -22.31 -4.37 14.11
CA ASN A 316 -23.03 -4.94 12.99
C ASN A 316 -23.53 -3.92 11.95
N HIS A 317 -23.26 -2.63 12.16
CA HIS A 317 -23.72 -1.55 11.29
C HIS A 317 -22.64 -1.12 10.27
N LEU A 318 -23.05 -0.89 9.01
CA LEU A 318 -22.21 -0.35 7.91
C LEU A 318 -20.83 -1.01 7.73
N ASP A 319 -20.73 -2.30 8.09
CA ASP A 319 -19.52 -3.07 7.88
C ASP A 319 -18.26 -2.51 8.58
N PHE A 320 -18.47 -1.95 9.78
CA PHE A 320 -17.42 -1.34 10.61
C PHE A 320 -16.14 -2.19 10.70
N CYS A 321 -16.27 -3.50 10.94
CA CYS A 321 -15.11 -4.37 11.12
C CYS A 321 -14.23 -4.42 9.85
N ASN A 322 -14.82 -4.56 8.67
CA ASN A 322 -14.09 -4.59 7.41
C ASN A 322 -13.38 -3.26 7.13
N VAL A 323 -14.03 -2.13 7.46
CA VAL A 323 -13.42 -0.80 7.33
C VAL A 323 -12.14 -0.71 8.17
N VAL A 324 -12.20 -1.11 9.45
CA VAL A 324 -11.01 -1.11 10.32
C VAL A 324 -9.94 -2.09 9.83
N ILE A 325 -10.33 -3.30 9.40
CA ILE A 325 -9.40 -4.32 8.89
C ILE A 325 -8.65 -3.79 7.66
N SER A 326 -9.34 -3.08 6.76
CA SER A 326 -8.77 -2.54 5.52
C SER A 326 -7.61 -1.56 5.75
N LEU A 327 -7.54 -0.90 6.91
CA LEU A 327 -6.43 -0.01 7.29
C LEU A 327 -5.09 -0.75 7.45
N ASN A 328 -5.12 -2.07 7.68
CA ASN A 328 -3.92 -2.90 7.75
C ASN A 328 -3.42 -3.33 6.37
N MET A 329 -4.26 -3.26 5.35
CA MET A 329 -3.87 -3.59 3.99
C MET A 329 -3.02 -2.42 3.48
N PRO A 330 -1.87 -2.70 2.84
CA PRO A 330 -1.10 -1.62 2.26
C PRO A 330 -1.99 -0.91 1.22
N SER A 331 -1.75 0.35 0.89
CA SER A 331 -2.69 1.12 0.05
C SER A 331 -2.91 0.48 -1.34
N GLU A 332 -4.12 0.07 -1.69
CA GLU A 332 -4.47 -0.40 -3.06
C GLU A 332 -4.17 0.65 -4.13
N LYS A 333 -3.94 1.90 -3.72
CA LYS A 333 -3.59 3.01 -4.60
C LYS A 333 -2.39 2.70 -5.49
N TYR A 334 -1.41 1.96 -4.99
CA TYR A 334 -0.11 1.73 -5.65
C TYR A 334 0.16 0.26 -5.99
N ARG A 335 -0.90 -0.53 -6.19
CA ARG A 335 -0.75 -1.88 -6.70
C ARG A 335 -1.90 -2.34 -7.57
N PHE A 336 -1.61 -3.33 -8.42
CA PHE A 336 -2.60 -4.15 -9.10
C PHE A 336 -2.31 -5.61 -8.76
N VAL A 337 -3.30 -6.29 -8.18
CA VAL A 337 -3.13 -7.64 -7.65
C VAL A 337 -4.32 -8.49 -8.09
N ASP A 338 -4.05 -9.73 -8.51
CA ASP A 338 -5.07 -10.74 -8.84
C ASP A 338 -6.04 -10.34 -9.97
N LEU A 339 -5.65 -9.41 -10.86
CA LEU A 339 -6.46 -9.03 -12.02
C LEU A 339 -6.52 -10.17 -13.04
N CYS A 340 -7.71 -10.53 -13.51
CA CYS A 340 -7.88 -11.59 -14.51
C CYS A 340 -8.80 -11.13 -15.66
N ASP A 341 -8.26 -11.07 -16.88
CA ASP A 341 -8.99 -10.59 -18.08
C ASP A 341 -9.52 -9.14 -17.92
N GLU A 342 -8.71 -8.28 -17.29
CA GLU A 342 -9.08 -6.88 -17.02
C GLU A 342 -8.16 -5.88 -17.71
N ILE A 343 -8.66 -4.65 -17.91
CA ILE A 343 -7.86 -3.49 -18.31
C ILE A 343 -7.75 -2.55 -17.11
N ALA A 344 -6.53 -2.38 -16.58
CA ALA A 344 -6.27 -1.54 -15.40
C ALA A 344 -5.33 -0.39 -15.74
N ILE A 345 -5.68 0.82 -15.31
CA ILE A 345 -5.00 2.05 -15.73
C ILE A 345 -4.69 2.95 -14.52
N LYS A 346 -3.47 3.51 -14.51
CA LYS A 346 -3.07 4.65 -13.68
C LYS A 346 -2.57 5.77 -14.60
N SER A 347 -3.42 6.76 -14.84
CA SER A 347 -3.10 7.98 -15.60
C SER A 347 -2.20 8.96 -14.81
N ASP A 348 -1.81 10.06 -15.47
CA ASP A 348 -1.01 11.16 -14.90
C ASP A 348 -1.51 11.59 -13.51
N GLY A 349 -0.59 11.69 -12.55
CA GLY A 349 -0.84 12.10 -11.17
C GLY A 349 -1.40 11.02 -10.24
N HIS A 350 -1.78 9.84 -10.74
CA HIS A 350 -2.29 8.76 -9.89
C HIS A 350 -1.18 8.04 -9.11
N ILE A 351 0.05 7.99 -9.64
CA ILE A 351 1.20 7.35 -8.99
C ILE A 351 2.13 8.41 -8.40
N ALA A 352 2.39 9.48 -9.17
CA ALA A 352 3.16 10.65 -8.76
C ALA A 352 4.56 10.34 -8.20
N GLY A 353 5.29 9.42 -8.85
CA GLY A 353 6.67 9.10 -8.48
C GLY A 353 6.82 8.08 -7.35
N GLU A 354 5.73 7.46 -6.90
CA GLU A 354 5.78 6.36 -5.92
C GLU A 354 6.19 5.02 -6.55
N GLN A 355 6.51 4.04 -5.69
CA GLN A 355 6.71 2.66 -6.10
C GLN A 355 5.36 2.01 -6.46
N PHE A 356 5.35 1.13 -7.46
CA PHE A 356 4.16 0.37 -7.85
C PHE A 356 4.40 -1.14 -7.88
N ILE A 357 3.40 -1.93 -7.51
CA ILE A 357 3.46 -3.40 -7.50
C ILE A 357 2.39 -3.97 -8.44
N ILE A 358 2.78 -4.91 -9.31
CA ILE A 358 1.86 -5.71 -10.13
C ILE A 358 2.08 -7.18 -9.75
N GLU A 359 1.06 -7.87 -9.26
CA GLU A 359 1.23 -9.21 -8.71
C GLU A 359 0.08 -10.14 -9.11
N ARG A 360 0.39 -11.39 -9.47
CA ARG A 360 -0.58 -12.46 -9.77
C ARG A 360 -1.65 -12.13 -10.82
N CYS A 361 -1.34 -11.20 -11.73
CA CYS A 361 -2.27 -10.79 -12.79
C CYS A 361 -2.21 -11.76 -13.99
N LYS A 362 -3.37 -12.09 -14.58
CA LYS A 362 -3.48 -13.05 -15.68
C LYS A 362 -4.32 -12.50 -16.83
N GLU A 363 -3.83 -12.65 -18.05
CA GLU A 363 -4.53 -12.26 -19.28
C GLU A 363 -4.92 -10.77 -19.37
N SER A 364 -4.45 -9.94 -18.44
CA SER A 364 -4.83 -8.54 -18.26
C SER A 364 -3.97 -7.55 -19.07
N CYS A 365 -4.51 -6.36 -19.30
CA CYS A 365 -3.81 -5.21 -19.86
C CYS A 365 -3.58 -4.16 -18.77
N ILE A 366 -2.33 -3.80 -18.50
CA ILE A 366 -1.97 -2.92 -17.39
C ILE A 366 -1.21 -1.72 -17.92
N LEU A 367 -1.71 -0.52 -17.64
CA LEU A 367 -1.17 0.75 -18.13
C LEU A 367 -0.82 1.66 -16.95
N LEU A 368 0.47 1.87 -16.70
CA LEU A 368 1.00 2.80 -15.70
C LEU A 368 1.54 4.05 -16.41
N LEU A 369 0.67 4.99 -16.73
CA LEU A 369 0.94 6.18 -17.56
C LEU A 369 1.32 7.40 -16.71
N ASP A 370 2.28 7.21 -15.81
CA ASP A 370 2.81 8.24 -14.90
C ASP A 370 4.33 8.07 -14.76
N HIS A 371 5.00 8.96 -14.03
CA HIS A 371 6.37 8.74 -13.57
C HIS A 371 6.38 7.90 -12.29
N LEU A 372 7.36 7.00 -12.16
CA LEU A 372 7.43 6.01 -11.08
C LEU A 372 8.82 6.00 -10.42
N ALA A 373 8.88 5.64 -9.14
CA ALA A 373 10.17 5.38 -8.46
C ALA A 373 10.73 4.01 -8.84
N ALA A 374 9.90 2.97 -8.75
CA ALA A 374 10.26 1.57 -9.04
C ALA A 374 8.99 0.77 -9.36
N VAL A 375 9.14 -0.32 -10.13
CA VAL A 375 8.04 -1.26 -10.40
C VAL A 375 8.49 -2.69 -10.19
N ASN A 376 7.73 -3.43 -9.38
CA ASN A 376 7.89 -4.88 -9.23
C ASN A 376 6.71 -5.58 -9.92
N ILE A 377 7.02 -6.61 -10.71
CA ILE A 377 6.05 -7.41 -11.45
C ILE A 377 6.29 -8.88 -11.11
N ASP A 378 5.33 -9.49 -10.43
CA ASP A 378 5.48 -10.80 -9.81
C ASP A 378 4.37 -11.75 -10.23
N ASP A 379 4.70 -13.00 -10.53
CA ASP A 379 3.73 -14.08 -10.78
C ASP A 379 2.67 -13.78 -11.86
N CYS A 380 3.01 -12.97 -12.86
CA CYS A 380 2.08 -12.56 -13.91
C CYS A 380 2.15 -13.45 -15.16
N GLU A 381 1.01 -13.66 -15.81
CA GLU A 381 0.92 -14.52 -17.00
C GLU A 381 0.06 -13.91 -18.11
N LYS A 382 0.54 -13.94 -19.37
CA LYS A 382 -0.21 -13.49 -20.56
C LYS A 382 -0.68 -12.03 -20.51
N CYS A 383 0.00 -11.19 -19.72
CA CYS A 383 -0.32 -9.77 -19.59
C CYS A 383 0.37 -8.91 -20.65
N PHE A 384 -0.30 -7.81 -20.98
CA PHE A 384 0.24 -6.72 -21.78
C PHE A 384 0.47 -5.52 -20.85
N ILE A 385 1.71 -5.05 -20.73
CA ILE A 385 2.07 -4.07 -19.69
C ILE A 385 2.78 -2.87 -20.33
N VAL A 386 2.28 -1.66 -20.07
CA VAL A 386 2.93 -0.40 -20.46
C VAL A 386 3.27 0.38 -19.20
N ILE A 387 4.54 0.76 -19.06
CA ILE A 387 5.07 1.46 -17.90
C ILE A 387 5.71 2.76 -18.38
N GLY A 388 5.28 3.86 -17.81
CA GLY A 388 5.89 5.17 -18.00
C GLY A 388 7.30 5.25 -17.41
N PRO A 389 7.94 6.43 -17.48
CA PRO A 389 9.29 6.67 -17.00
C PRO A 389 9.50 6.27 -15.53
N CYS A 390 10.32 5.25 -15.30
CA CYS A 390 10.67 4.73 -13.99
C CYS A 390 12.08 5.16 -13.60
N LYS A 391 12.21 6.05 -12.61
CA LYS A 391 13.49 6.60 -12.13
C LYS A 391 14.44 5.50 -11.68
N GLY A 392 13.96 4.43 -11.06
CA GLY A 392 14.75 3.32 -10.56
C GLY A 392 14.62 2.08 -11.44
N SER A 393 14.31 0.96 -10.80
CA SER A 393 14.25 -0.35 -11.44
C SER A 393 12.84 -0.76 -11.84
N VAL A 394 12.72 -1.37 -13.00
CA VAL A 394 11.61 -2.27 -13.34
C VAL A 394 12.13 -3.69 -13.20
N PHE A 395 11.57 -4.44 -12.24
CA PHE A 395 11.98 -5.79 -11.92
C PHE A 395 10.82 -6.76 -12.14
N ILE A 396 11.00 -7.70 -13.07
CA ILE A 396 10.05 -8.77 -13.37
C ILE A 396 10.55 -10.11 -12.81
N ARG A 397 9.69 -10.83 -12.08
CA ARG A 397 10.01 -12.12 -11.44
C ARG A 397 8.88 -13.12 -11.66
N ASP A 398 9.24 -14.38 -11.89
CA ASP A 398 8.28 -15.49 -11.94
C ASP A 398 7.15 -15.29 -12.98
N CYS A 399 7.44 -14.54 -14.05
CA CYS A 399 6.46 -14.14 -15.05
C CYS A 399 6.59 -14.93 -16.36
N LYS A 400 5.46 -15.12 -17.06
CA LYS A 400 5.45 -15.85 -18.34
C LYS A 400 4.54 -15.24 -19.40
N ASN A 401 4.96 -15.32 -20.65
CA ASN A 401 4.18 -14.87 -21.81
C ASN A 401 3.78 -13.39 -21.72
N ILE A 402 4.70 -12.52 -21.31
CA ILE A 402 4.44 -11.08 -21.11
C ILE A 402 4.91 -10.29 -22.33
N THR A 403 4.15 -9.27 -22.71
CA THR A 403 4.65 -8.18 -23.56
C THR A 403 4.73 -6.92 -22.73
N ILE A 404 5.92 -6.35 -22.59
CA ILE A 404 6.18 -5.18 -21.74
C ILE A 404 6.83 -4.04 -22.52
N PHE A 405 6.34 -2.83 -22.30
CA PHE A 405 6.88 -1.58 -22.83
C PHE A 405 7.29 -0.72 -21.64
N THR A 406 8.56 -0.35 -21.55
CA THR A 406 9.04 0.36 -20.37
C THR A 406 10.24 1.27 -20.63
N ILE A 407 10.25 2.38 -19.90
CA ILE A 407 11.36 3.32 -19.80
C ILE A 407 11.86 3.27 -18.36
N CYS A 408 13.12 2.88 -18.15
CA CYS A 408 13.64 2.75 -16.78
C CYS A 408 15.13 3.07 -16.68
N GLN A 409 15.60 3.35 -15.46
CA GLN A 409 17.05 3.41 -15.22
C GLN A 409 17.65 2.01 -15.30
N GLN A 410 17.02 1.03 -14.63
CA GLN A 410 17.49 -0.35 -14.58
C GLN A 410 16.37 -1.32 -14.94
N PHE A 411 16.63 -2.24 -15.87
CA PHE A 411 15.75 -3.37 -16.16
C PHE A 411 16.36 -4.65 -15.60
N ARG A 412 15.55 -5.39 -14.83
CA ARG A 412 15.96 -6.68 -14.24
C ARG A 412 14.88 -7.72 -14.50
N SER A 413 15.29 -8.94 -14.79
CA SER A 413 14.39 -10.09 -14.85
C SER A 413 14.98 -11.30 -14.14
N ARG A 414 14.12 -12.07 -13.45
CA ARG A 414 14.49 -13.33 -12.81
C ARG A 414 13.40 -14.37 -13.02
N ASP A 415 13.76 -15.62 -13.28
CA ASP A 415 12.80 -16.74 -13.34
C ASP A 415 11.65 -16.50 -14.36
N CYS A 416 11.94 -15.82 -15.47
CA CYS A 416 10.95 -15.43 -16.46
C CYS A 416 11.00 -16.30 -17.72
N PHE A 417 9.86 -16.49 -18.37
CA PHE A 417 9.79 -17.30 -19.59
C PHE A 417 8.97 -16.63 -20.70
N ASN A 418 9.55 -16.55 -21.89
CA ASN A 418 8.87 -16.07 -23.10
C ASN A 418 8.35 -14.62 -22.95
N ILE A 419 9.27 -13.67 -22.85
CA ILE A 419 8.95 -12.25 -22.61
C ILE A 419 9.40 -11.39 -23.80
N ASP A 420 8.49 -10.56 -24.32
CA ASP A 420 8.78 -9.53 -25.30
C ASP A 420 9.00 -8.18 -24.58
N VAL A 421 10.23 -7.67 -24.61
CA VAL A 421 10.65 -6.46 -23.89
C VAL A 421 10.93 -5.33 -24.88
N PHE A 422 10.07 -4.32 -24.92
CA PHE A 422 10.28 -3.07 -25.63
C PHE A 422 10.86 -2.04 -24.67
N LEU A 423 12.16 -1.78 -24.81
CA LEU A 423 12.94 -1.18 -23.73
C LEU A 423 13.61 0.14 -24.14
N PHE A 424 13.54 1.10 -23.23
CA PHE A 424 14.51 2.18 -23.08
C PHE A 424 15.14 2.06 -21.70
N CYS A 425 16.45 1.79 -21.63
CA CYS A 425 17.13 1.54 -20.36
C CYS A 425 18.43 2.33 -20.27
N THR A 426 18.63 3.09 -19.20
CA THR A 426 19.86 3.88 -19.07
C THR A 426 21.07 3.03 -18.71
N THR A 427 20.89 1.94 -17.98
CA THR A 427 21.95 0.95 -17.71
C THR A 427 21.81 -0.28 -18.61
N LYS A 428 22.77 -1.20 -18.55
CA LYS A 428 22.65 -2.52 -19.17
C LYS A 428 21.44 -3.27 -18.58
N PRO A 429 20.52 -3.80 -19.41
CA PRO A 429 19.47 -4.69 -18.96
C PRO A 429 20.06 -5.99 -18.42
N ILE A 430 19.47 -6.54 -17.36
CA ILE A 430 19.96 -7.74 -16.70
C ILE A 430 18.91 -8.84 -16.75
N ILE A 431 19.33 -10.06 -17.09
CA ILE A 431 18.52 -11.27 -16.98
C ILE A 431 19.22 -12.32 -16.11
N GLU A 432 18.43 -13.11 -15.40
CA GLU A 432 18.88 -14.22 -14.55
C GLU A 432 17.82 -15.33 -14.59
N SER A 433 18.23 -16.59 -14.71
CA SER A 433 17.36 -17.78 -14.74
C SER A 433 16.13 -17.65 -15.66
N SER A 434 16.26 -16.90 -16.76
CA SER A 434 15.15 -16.52 -17.64
C SER A 434 15.41 -17.01 -19.06
N LYS A 435 14.38 -17.41 -19.80
CA LYS A 435 14.51 -17.96 -21.17
C LYS A 435 13.53 -17.35 -22.16
N LEU A 436 13.91 -17.37 -23.44
CA LEU A 436 13.12 -16.82 -24.54
C LEU A 436 12.80 -15.32 -24.34
N MET A 437 13.80 -14.56 -23.89
CA MET A 437 13.69 -13.11 -23.72
C MET A 437 13.97 -12.40 -25.05
N ARG A 438 13.11 -11.48 -25.49
CA ARG A 438 13.25 -10.80 -26.79
C ARG A 438 13.28 -9.30 -26.61
N PHE A 439 14.45 -8.69 -26.75
CA PHE A 439 14.65 -7.27 -26.54
C PHE A 439 14.49 -6.50 -27.86
N ARG A 440 13.76 -5.38 -27.80
CA ARG A 440 13.48 -4.48 -28.93
C ARG A 440 13.60 -3.03 -28.49
N SER A 441 13.98 -2.17 -29.44
CA SER A 441 13.98 -0.72 -29.23
C SER A 441 12.56 -0.20 -29.03
N LEU A 442 12.34 0.58 -27.97
CA LEU A 442 11.05 1.17 -27.63
C LEU A 442 10.72 2.40 -28.51
N ALA A 443 9.55 2.37 -29.13
CA ALA A 443 8.84 3.53 -29.67
C ALA A 443 7.56 3.69 -28.83
N LEU A 444 7.43 4.82 -28.16
CA LEU A 444 6.30 5.10 -27.27
C LEU A 444 5.97 6.59 -27.34
N SER A 445 4.66 6.86 -27.37
CA SER A 445 4.09 8.19 -27.28
C SER A 445 2.75 8.09 -26.57
N TYR A 446 2.53 8.93 -25.57
CA TYR A 446 1.24 9.14 -24.92
C TYR A 446 1.25 10.55 -24.30
N ASP A 447 0.08 11.06 -23.95
CA ASP A 447 -0.06 12.40 -23.38
C ASP A 447 0.79 12.53 -22.11
N LYS A 448 1.60 13.60 -21.97
CA LYS A 448 2.52 13.87 -20.84
C LYS A 448 3.82 13.05 -20.76
N LEU A 449 4.12 12.15 -21.70
CA LEU A 449 5.35 11.35 -21.66
C LEU A 449 6.64 12.18 -21.50
N GLU A 450 6.81 13.28 -22.23
CA GLU A 450 7.99 14.17 -22.11
C GLU A 450 8.12 14.78 -20.69
N GLU A 451 7.00 15.15 -20.08
CA GLU A 451 6.95 15.66 -18.71
C GLU A 451 7.32 14.56 -17.70
N HIS A 452 6.84 13.34 -17.91
CA HIS A 452 7.14 12.21 -17.03
C HIS A 452 8.61 11.79 -17.11
N ILE A 453 9.23 11.82 -18.31
CA ILE A 453 10.68 11.56 -18.48
C ILE A 453 11.48 12.58 -17.68
N THR A 454 11.06 13.85 -17.75
CA THR A 454 11.68 14.95 -16.99
C THR A 454 11.53 14.75 -15.48
N LYS A 455 10.33 14.43 -14.99
CA LYS A 455 10.07 14.16 -13.55
C LYS A 455 10.83 12.94 -13.03
N ALA A 456 11.01 11.90 -13.85
CA ALA A 456 11.79 10.72 -13.51
C ALA A 456 13.31 10.94 -13.59
N SER A 457 13.77 12.11 -14.05
CA SER A 457 15.19 12.44 -14.25
C SER A 457 15.92 11.49 -15.20
N ILE A 458 15.22 10.94 -16.20
CA ILE A 458 15.80 10.05 -17.20
C ILE A 458 16.36 10.87 -18.36
N SER A 459 17.61 10.60 -18.75
CA SER A 459 18.17 11.22 -19.96
C SER A 459 17.58 10.56 -21.22
N PRO A 460 17.01 11.32 -22.17
CA PRO A 460 16.51 10.76 -23.43
C PRO A 460 17.64 10.32 -24.37
N PHE A 461 18.91 10.59 -24.01
CA PHE A 461 20.09 10.31 -24.83
C PHE A 461 20.95 9.15 -24.31
N THR A 462 20.51 8.46 -23.24
CA THR A 462 21.21 7.29 -22.69
C THR A 462 20.32 6.08 -22.79
N ASN A 463 20.52 5.26 -23.82
CA ASN A 463 19.74 4.05 -24.06
C ASN A 463 20.66 2.86 -24.40
N ASN A 464 20.66 1.85 -23.55
CA ASN A 464 21.45 0.62 -23.66
C ASN A 464 20.55 -0.63 -23.79
N TRP A 465 19.34 -0.48 -24.34
CA TRP A 465 18.33 -1.53 -24.46
C TRP A 465 18.81 -2.85 -25.08
N ASN A 466 19.86 -2.81 -25.90
CA ASN A 466 20.42 -3.96 -26.63
C ASN A 466 21.71 -4.54 -26.04
N ASP A 467 22.27 -3.95 -24.97
CA ASP A 467 23.48 -4.43 -24.30
C ASP A 467 23.11 -5.25 -23.05
N VAL A 468 22.46 -6.38 -23.29
CA VAL A 468 21.88 -7.25 -22.25
C VAL A 468 22.97 -8.11 -21.61
N HIS A 469 22.98 -8.15 -20.28
CA HIS A 469 23.83 -9.04 -19.49
C HIS A 469 23.02 -10.20 -18.91
N ASP A 470 23.46 -11.43 -19.20
CA ASP A 470 22.89 -12.66 -18.66
C ASP A 470 23.79 -13.22 -17.55
N PHE A 471 23.25 -13.32 -16.33
CA PHE A 471 23.95 -13.89 -15.17
C PHE A 471 24.00 -15.43 -15.20
N THR A 472 23.16 -16.06 -16.01
CA THR A 472 22.98 -17.52 -16.08
C THR A 472 23.05 -18.02 -17.54
N PRO A 473 24.15 -17.76 -18.25
CA PRO A 473 24.26 -18.13 -19.66
C PRO A 473 24.23 -19.66 -19.84
N GLU A 474 23.53 -20.12 -20.88
CA GLU A 474 23.49 -21.51 -21.33
C GLU A 474 24.13 -21.64 -22.74
N ASP A 475 24.28 -22.88 -23.24
CA ASP A 475 24.80 -23.15 -24.60
C ASP A 475 23.94 -22.49 -25.70
N ILE A 476 22.63 -22.40 -25.46
CA ILE A 476 21.69 -21.67 -26.30
C ILE A 476 21.41 -20.34 -25.62
N SER A 477 21.54 -19.24 -26.35
CA SER A 477 21.27 -17.91 -25.81
C SER A 477 19.87 -17.81 -25.21
N ASN A 478 19.80 -17.35 -23.96
CA ASN A 478 18.54 -17.15 -23.24
C ASN A 478 17.74 -15.96 -23.76
N PHE A 479 18.40 -15.07 -24.52
CA PHE A 479 17.78 -13.89 -25.11
C PHE A 479 18.19 -13.68 -26.57
N GLU A 480 17.42 -12.86 -27.27
CA GLU A 480 17.73 -12.37 -28.61
C GLU A 480 17.43 -10.87 -28.73
N ILE A 481 18.19 -10.19 -29.58
CA ILE A 481 17.95 -8.81 -29.97
C ILE A 481 17.16 -8.84 -31.29
N CYS A 482 15.92 -8.39 -31.25
CA CYS A 482 15.03 -8.45 -32.41
C CYS A 482 14.93 -7.10 -33.13
N CYS A 483 14.75 -7.14 -34.45
CA CYS A 483 14.28 -5.99 -35.20
C CYS A 483 12.84 -5.64 -34.80
N THR A 484 12.51 -4.35 -34.89
CA THR A 484 11.23 -3.84 -34.40
C THR A 484 10.12 -4.00 -35.44
N GLU A 485 9.21 -4.96 -35.24
CA GLU A 485 8.00 -5.14 -36.06
C GLU A 485 6.74 -4.98 -35.21
N TYR A 486 6.35 -3.72 -34.92
CA TYR A 486 5.18 -3.42 -34.07
C TYR A 486 3.88 -4.06 -34.56
N ASN A 487 3.72 -4.22 -35.88
CA ASN A 487 2.50 -4.74 -36.50
C ASN A 487 2.16 -6.19 -36.13
N GLN A 488 3.09 -6.93 -35.53
CA GLN A 488 2.90 -8.34 -35.13
C GLN A 488 2.57 -8.50 -33.63
N ILE A 489 2.54 -7.41 -32.87
CA ILE A 489 2.29 -7.46 -31.43
C ILE A 489 0.80 -7.72 -31.17
N LYS A 490 0.51 -8.83 -30.50
CA LYS A 490 -0.85 -9.21 -30.08
C LYS A 490 -1.39 -8.20 -29.06
N LYS A 491 -2.73 -8.04 -28.99
CA LYS A 491 -3.45 -7.14 -28.07
C LYS A 491 -3.26 -5.63 -28.29
N MET A 492 -2.51 -5.22 -29.33
CA MET A 492 -2.28 -3.79 -29.61
C MET A 492 -3.54 -3.03 -30.07
N ASP A 493 -4.57 -3.74 -30.54
CA ASP A 493 -5.88 -3.14 -30.88
C ASP A 493 -6.67 -2.69 -29.64
N ILE A 494 -6.48 -3.37 -28.50
CA ILE A 494 -7.24 -3.10 -27.26
C ILE A 494 -6.93 -1.71 -26.70
N ILE A 495 -5.74 -1.19 -27.00
CA ILE A 495 -5.23 0.08 -26.46
C ILE A 495 -5.25 1.23 -27.48
N LYS A 496 -5.67 0.99 -28.73
CA LYS A 496 -5.69 2.04 -29.77
C LYS A 496 -6.56 3.25 -29.39
N ASP A 497 -7.62 3.01 -28.62
CA ASP A 497 -8.58 4.03 -28.21
C ASP A 497 -8.36 4.54 -26.77
N ILE A 498 -7.31 4.07 -26.07
CA ILE A 498 -7.04 4.39 -24.66
C ILE A 498 -5.89 5.39 -24.57
N GLU A 499 -6.14 6.57 -23.99
CA GLU A 499 -5.13 7.57 -23.57
C GLU A 499 -4.14 7.98 -24.69
N ASN A 500 -4.57 7.91 -25.97
CA ASN A 500 -3.76 8.24 -27.15
C ASN A 500 -2.41 7.52 -27.23
N ILE A 501 -2.28 6.32 -26.66
CA ILE A 501 -1.02 5.58 -26.66
C ILE A 501 -0.68 5.13 -28.09
N GLN A 502 0.53 5.45 -28.55
CA GLN A 502 1.02 5.13 -29.88
C GLN A 502 2.41 4.50 -29.81
N PHE A 503 2.63 3.46 -30.61
CA PHE A 503 3.91 2.76 -30.78
C PHE A 503 4.51 3.01 -32.17
N ILE A 504 4.22 4.18 -32.75
CA ILE A 504 4.64 4.56 -34.11
C ILE A 504 6.04 5.16 -34.05
N ARG A 505 6.97 4.65 -34.88
CA ARG A 505 8.39 5.10 -34.87
C ARG A 505 8.50 6.62 -35.08
N GLU A 506 7.78 7.15 -36.05
CA GLU A 506 7.86 8.57 -36.46
C GLU A 506 7.31 9.53 -35.40
N ARG A 507 6.50 9.02 -34.47
CA ARG A 507 5.87 9.81 -33.38
C ARG A 507 6.46 9.52 -32.01
N SER A 508 7.48 8.66 -31.94
CA SER A 508 8.17 8.34 -30.69
C SER A 508 8.78 9.60 -30.09
N VAL A 509 8.54 9.81 -28.79
CA VAL A 509 9.21 10.87 -28.04
C VAL A 509 10.71 10.58 -27.94
N LEU A 510 11.08 9.30 -27.86
CA LEU A 510 12.42 8.80 -27.66
C LEU A 510 13.17 8.67 -28.99
N PRO A 511 14.48 8.99 -29.04
CA PRO A 511 15.33 8.74 -30.20
C PRO A 511 15.35 7.26 -30.59
N LEU A 512 15.18 6.98 -31.88
CA LEU A 512 15.24 5.63 -32.42
C LEU A 512 16.55 5.40 -33.15
N TYR A 513 17.21 4.31 -32.79
CA TYR A 513 18.53 3.98 -33.29
C TYR A 513 18.46 3.08 -34.53
N THR A 514 19.41 3.31 -35.43
CA THR A 514 19.69 2.51 -36.61
C THR A 514 20.90 1.63 -36.30
N ILE A 515 20.84 0.36 -36.66
CA ILE A 515 21.97 -0.56 -36.49
C ILE A 515 23.14 -0.04 -37.33
N ALA A 516 24.30 0.19 -36.71
CA ALA A 516 25.44 0.88 -37.33
C ALA A 516 25.94 0.25 -38.64
N ASN A 517 25.71 -1.05 -38.85
CA ASN A 517 26.09 -1.78 -40.06
C ASN A 517 25.10 -1.59 -41.22
N ASN A 518 23.86 -1.22 -40.90
CA ASN A 518 22.80 -0.96 -41.88
C ASN A 518 22.67 0.54 -42.20
N ALA A 519 23.50 1.37 -41.58
CA ALA A 519 23.43 2.81 -41.72
C ALA A 519 23.98 3.24 -43.09
N ILE A 520 23.25 4.11 -43.79
CA ILE A 520 23.55 4.59 -45.14
C ILE A 520 24.01 6.04 -45.04
N GLY A 521 25.20 6.33 -45.60
CA GLY A 521 25.80 7.67 -45.60
C GLY A 521 27.10 7.73 -44.81
N LYS A 522 27.66 8.94 -44.69
CA LYS A 522 28.92 9.19 -43.97
C LYS A 522 28.64 9.23 -42.47
N LYS A 523 29.41 8.47 -41.68
CA LYS A 523 29.34 8.48 -40.22
C LYS A 523 30.00 9.74 -39.67
N MET A 524 29.30 10.47 -38.82
CA MET A 524 29.73 11.75 -38.28
C MET A 524 29.35 11.85 -36.81
N LEU A 525 30.17 12.57 -36.03
CA LEU A 525 29.94 12.78 -34.61
C LEU A 525 29.63 14.25 -34.35
N ILE A 526 28.42 14.51 -33.84
CA ILE A 526 27.97 15.84 -33.44
C ILE A 526 28.10 15.97 -31.93
N LEU A 527 28.67 17.08 -31.48
CA LEU A 527 28.83 17.46 -30.09
C LEU A 527 27.84 18.59 -29.77
N CYS A 528 26.88 18.34 -28.89
CA CYS A 528 25.88 19.29 -28.40
C CYS A 528 26.25 19.68 -26.95
N MET A 529 26.66 20.92 -26.74
CA MET A 529 27.13 21.42 -25.44
C MET A 529 26.10 22.34 -24.81
N ASP A 530 25.97 22.33 -23.48
CA ASP A 530 25.14 23.28 -22.73
C ASP A 530 25.64 24.74 -22.81
N ARG A 531 24.70 25.68 -22.65
CA ARG A 531 25.01 27.09 -22.42
C ARG A 531 25.24 27.35 -20.94
N ASP A 532 25.94 28.42 -20.63
CA ASP A 532 26.20 28.79 -19.24
C ASP A 532 24.86 29.10 -18.55
N ASN A 533 24.61 28.46 -17.39
CA ASN A 533 23.35 28.54 -16.63
C ASN A 533 22.10 28.04 -17.38
N GLU A 534 22.25 27.17 -18.40
CA GLU A 534 21.11 26.54 -19.06
C GLU A 534 20.47 25.46 -18.19
N ALA A 535 19.14 25.50 -18.06
CA ALA A 535 18.41 24.43 -17.38
C ALA A 535 18.50 23.12 -18.21
N LEU A 536 18.66 21.98 -17.53
CA LEU A 536 18.82 20.68 -18.18
C LEU A 536 17.70 20.36 -19.18
N VAL A 537 16.46 20.68 -18.80
CA VAL A 537 15.27 20.47 -19.64
C VAL A 537 15.36 21.27 -20.93
N SER A 538 15.80 22.53 -20.86
CA SER A 538 15.99 23.40 -22.03
C SER A 538 17.09 22.87 -22.95
N PHE A 539 18.20 22.38 -22.37
CA PHE A 539 19.29 21.77 -23.11
C PHE A 539 18.83 20.50 -23.87
N TYR A 540 18.09 19.61 -23.21
CA TYR A 540 17.54 18.44 -23.85
C TYR A 540 16.52 18.76 -24.92
N ASP A 541 15.59 19.67 -24.65
CA ASP A 541 14.54 20.08 -25.59
C ASP A 541 15.13 20.61 -26.90
N ARG A 542 16.11 21.52 -26.84
CA ARG A 542 16.75 22.03 -28.07
C ARG A 542 17.53 20.96 -28.83
N THR A 543 18.16 20.03 -28.10
CA THR A 543 18.95 18.95 -28.70
C THR A 543 18.04 17.92 -29.37
N LEU A 544 16.92 17.57 -28.74
CA LEU A 544 15.87 16.72 -29.32
C LEU A 544 15.21 17.38 -30.54
N LYS A 545 14.91 18.69 -30.48
CA LYS A 545 14.37 19.45 -31.62
C LYS A 545 15.31 19.41 -32.82
N PHE A 546 16.61 19.63 -32.60
CA PHE A 546 17.61 19.50 -33.65
C PHE A 546 17.68 18.09 -34.22
N LEU A 547 17.75 17.07 -33.35
CA LEU A 547 17.79 15.67 -33.75
C LEU A 547 16.55 15.29 -34.58
N ARG A 548 15.34 15.64 -34.12
CA ARG A 548 14.09 15.40 -34.87
C ARG A 548 14.11 16.07 -36.24
N LYS A 549 14.64 17.30 -36.35
CA LYS A 549 14.76 18.02 -37.61
C LYS A 549 15.65 17.27 -38.61
N ILE A 550 16.84 16.82 -38.20
CA ILE A 550 17.77 16.12 -39.11
C ILE A 550 17.26 14.72 -39.48
N LEU A 551 16.61 14.02 -38.54
CA LEU A 551 16.01 12.72 -38.81
C LEU A 551 14.87 12.83 -39.84
N ALA A 552 14.04 13.88 -39.75
CA ALA A 552 12.99 14.15 -40.74
C ALA A 552 13.54 14.46 -42.15
N GLN A 553 14.82 14.85 -42.27
CA GLN A 553 15.52 15.10 -43.52
C GLN A 553 16.30 13.87 -44.04
N GLY A 554 16.17 12.72 -43.37
CA GLY A 554 16.76 11.45 -43.79
C GLY A 554 18.06 11.06 -43.08
N ALA A 555 18.50 11.81 -42.07
CA ALA A 555 19.62 11.38 -41.23
C ALA A 555 19.26 10.08 -40.48
N GLN A 556 20.27 9.24 -40.25
CA GLN A 556 20.11 8.02 -39.47
C GLN A 556 20.91 8.12 -38.16
N LEU A 557 20.22 8.06 -37.02
CA LEU A 557 20.87 8.06 -35.71
C LEU A 557 21.46 6.68 -35.41
N ILE A 558 22.76 6.62 -35.13
CA ILE A 558 23.45 5.37 -34.76
C ILE A 558 23.43 5.19 -33.25
N THR A 559 23.90 6.19 -32.50
CA THR A 559 23.91 6.16 -31.04
C THR A 559 24.00 7.57 -30.46
N THR A 560 23.65 7.70 -29.20
CA THR A 560 23.84 8.92 -28.41
C THR A 560 24.58 8.60 -27.12
N LYS A 561 25.30 9.59 -26.58
CA LYS A 561 25.85 9.52 -25.22
C LYS A 561 25.65 10.85 -24.55
N ASP A 562 25.25 10.82 -23.28
CA ASP A 562 25.09 11.99 -22.43
C ASP A 562 26.08 11.90 -21.27
N MET A 563 26.89 12.94 -21.10
CA MET A 563 27.98 12.96 -20.13
C MET A 563 28.15 14.33 -19.51
N ILE A 564 28.67 14.34 -18.28
CA ILE A 564 29.02 15.57 -17.56
C ILE A 564 30.54 15.68 -17.56
N ILE A 565 31.08 16.75 -18.15
CA ILE A 565 32.51 17.02 -18.17
C ILE A 565 32.85 17.91 -16.98
N ARG A 566 33.71 17.43 -16.06
CA ARG A 566 34.30 18.27 -15.00
C ARG A 566 35.69 18.74 -15.39
N LYS A 567 36.14 19.85 -14.78
CA LYS A 567 37.47 20.42 -15.04
C LYS A 567 38.56 19.36 -14.81
N LYS A 568 39.47 19.21 -15.78
CA LYS A 568 40.62 18.29 -15.79
C LYS A 568 40.31 16.81 -16.04
N GLU A 569 39.06 16.41 -16.31
CA GLU A 569 38.73 15.00 -16.61
C GLU A 569 39.08 14.59 -18.04
N LEU A 570 39.03 15.51 -18.99
CA LEU A 570 39.47 15.29 -20.37
C LEU A 570 40.79 16.06 -20.64
N PRO A 571 41.71 15.51 -21.46
CA PRO A 571 42.95 16.19 -21.81
C PRO A 571 42.70 17.58 -22.42
N SER A 572 43.52 18.58 -22.06
CA SER A 572 43.34 19.97 -22.50
C SER A 572 43.33 20.16 -24.02
N LEU A 573 44.09 19.35 -24.76
CA LEU A 573 44.08 19.31 -26.24
C LEU A 573 42.77 18.76 -26.83
N PHE A 574 42.11 17.83 -26.13
CA PHE A 574 40.86 17.21 -26.57
C PHE A 574 39.68 18.20 -26.41
N ILE A 575 39.74 19.01 -25.36
CA ILE A 575 38.77 20.05 -25.02
C ILE A 575 38.91 21.27 -25.94
N SER A 576 40.11 21.82 -26.14
CA SER A 576 40.30 23.14 -26.77
C SER A 576 39.77 23.29 -28.19
N LYS A 577 39.67 22.20 -28.96
CA LYS A 577 39.23 22.23 -30.36
C LYS A 577 37.70 22.22 -30.52
N TYR A 578 36.99 21.41 -29.73
CA TYR A 578 35.54 21.18 -29.96
C TYR A 578 34.63 21.30 -28.73
N ALA A 579 35.12 21.33 -27.49
CA ALA A 579 34.28 21.29 -26.30
C ALA A 579 34.66 22.33 -25.22
N LYS A 580 33.72 22.71 -24.36
CA LYS A 580 34.02 23.49 -23.15
C LYS A 580 34.81 22.63 -22.15
N SER A 581 35.60 23.29 -21.29
CA SER A 581 36.41 22.63 -20.25
C SER A 581 35.61 22.09 -19.06
N SER A 582 34.31 22.41 -19.02
CA SER A 582 33.34 21.87 -18.08
C SER A 582 31.92 22.14 -18.59
N GLY A 583 30.96 21.29 -18.23
CA GLY A 583 29.55 21.41 -18.63
C GLY A 583 28.97 20.06 -19.03
N ARG A 584 27.72 20.05 -19.51
CA ARG A 584 27.09 18.84 -20.05
C ARG A 584 27.31 18.73 -21.56
N LEU A 585 27.60 17.52 -22.02
CA LEU A 585 27.83 17.21 -23.42
C LEU A 585 26.93 16.03 -23.83
N VAL A 586 26.13 16.24 -24.87
CA VAL A 586 25.44 15.16 -25.58
C VAL A 586 26.15 14.94 -26.91
N THR A 587 26.48 13.69 -27.21
CA THR A 587 27.03 13.29 -28.50
C THR A 587 25.96 12.59 -29.32
N LEU A 588 25.90 12.89 -30.62
CA LEU A 588 25.03 12.24 -31.58
C LEU A 588 25.93 11.64 -32.68
N GLU A 589 26.04 10.31 -32.75
CA GLU A 589 26.65 9.64 -33.90
C GLU A 589 25.56 9.38 -34.92
N ILE A 590 25.71 9.95 -36.12
CA ILE A 590 24.73 9.87 -37.20
C ILE A 590 25.40 9.40 -38.49
N ALA A 591 24.61 8.78 -39.38
CA ALA A 591 24.97 8.57 -40.78
C ALA A 591 24.09 9.42 -41.68
N TRP A 592 24.70 10.26 -42.51
CA TRP A 592 23.97 11.11 -43.46
C TRP A 592 24.89 11.73 -44.52
N ASP A 593 24.39 12.72 -45.27
CA ASP A 593 25.16 13.55 -46.20
C ASP A 593 25.93 14.65 -45.44
N GLU A 594 27.21 14.81 -45.77
CA GLU A 594 28.11 15.72 -45.06
C GLU A 594 27.74 17.20 -45.26
N GLU A 595 27.30 17.58 -46.46
CA GLU A 595 26.98 18.97 -46.80
C GLU A 595 25.64 19.41 -46.20
N GLU A 596 24.66 18.51 -46.13
CA GLU A 596 23.41 18.75 -45.39
C GLU A 596 23.64 18.95 -43.88
N ILE A 597 24.55 18.18 -43.28
CA ILE A 597 24.91 18.32 -41.85
C ILE A 597 25.56 19.68 -41.59
N LYS A 598 26.58 20.05 -42.38
CA LYS A 598 27.28 21.33 -42.23
C LYS A 598 26.31 22.51 -42.34
N ARG A 599 25.39 22.48 -43.32
CA ARG A 599 24.33 23.49 -43.47
C ARG A 599 23.44 23.57 -42.23
N ASN A 600 22.96 22.44 -41.73
CA ASN A 600 22.07 22.42 -40.57
C ASN A 600 22.76 22.90 -39.28
N ILE A 601 24.05 22.60 -39.09
CA ILE A 601 24.80 23.01 -37.89
C ILE A 601 25.19 24.48 -37.95
N GLN A 602 25.51 25.02 -39.13
CA GLN A 602 25.75 26.46 -39.29
C GLN A 602 24.50 27.28 -38.91
N MET A 603 23.30 26.72 -39.07
CA MET A 603 22.04 27.31 -38.62
C MET A 603 21.75 27.09 -37.11
N ALA A 604 22.42 26.15 -36.43
CA ALA A 604 22.08 25.67 -35.08
C ALA A 604 22.85 26.34 -33.92
N SER A 605 23.54 27.47 -34.16
CA SER A 605 24.36 28.22 -33.19
C SER A 605 25.69 27.57 -32.78
N ASP A 606 26.54 28.37 -32.13
CA ASP A 606 27.83 28.05 -31.50
C ASP A 606 27.84 26.88 -30.49
N THR A 607 26.67 26.33 -30.13
CA THR A 607 26.52 25.26 -29.14
C THR A 607 26.59 23.84 -29.70
N MET A 608 26.66 23.70 -31.04
CA MET A 608 26.81 22.41 -31.71
C MET A 608 28.02 22.40 -32.65
N LYS A 609 28.79 21.32 -32.64
CA LYS A 609 29.95 21.15 -33.52
C LYS A 609 30.01 19.75 -34.13
N VAL A 610 30.48 19.65 -35.36
CA VAL A 610 30.86 18.38 -35.99
C VAL A 610 32.34 18.13 -35.73
N VAL A 611 32.69 16.90 -35.34
CA VAL A 611 34.09 16.46 -35.29
C VAL A 611 34.59 16.23 -36.71
N GLU A 612 35.74 16.83 -37.06
CA GLU A 612 36.38 16.61 -38.36
C GLU A 612 36.74 15.13 -38.58
N ASP A 613 36.69 14.66 -39.83
CA ASP A 613 36.94 13.25 -40.17
C ASP A 613 38.23 12.68 -39.59
N ARG A 614 39.32 13.45 -39.64
CA ARG A 614 40.63 13.03 -39.12
C ARG A 614 40.64 12.74 -37.62
N ASP A 615 39.70 13.35 -36.89
CA ASP A 615 39.56 13.25 -35.44
C ASP A 615 38.44 12.29 -35.03
N PHE A 616 37.59 11.86 -35.97
CA PHE A 616 36.34 11.13 -35.69
C PHE A 616 36.55 9.91 -34.80
N GLU A 617 37.40 8.95 -35.20
CA GLU A 617 37.60 7.71 -34.43
C GLU A 617 38.24 7.96 -33.07
N HIS A 618 39.19 8.91 -33.00
CA HIS A 618 39.85 9.27 -31.76
C HIS A 618 38.85 9.86 -30.75
N TYR A 619 37.99 10.78 -31.20
CA TYR A 619 36.99 11.40 -30.33
C TYR A 619 35.88 10.43 -29.95
N ARG A 620 35.37 9.66 -30.92
CA ARG A 620 34.35 8.64 -30.72
C ARG A 620 34.77 7.63 -29.65
N ALA A 621 35.95 7.03 -29.79
CA ALA A 621 36.43 6.02 -28.84
C ALA A 621 36.61 6.58 -27.42
N ASN A 622 37.21 7.76 -27.30
CA ASN A 622 37.48 8.38 -25.99
C ASN A 622 36.21 8.85 -25.29
N LEU A 623 35.30 9.54 -25.99
CA LEU A 623 34.05 10.02 -25.42
C LEU A 623 33.14 8.84 -25.03
N TYR A 624 33.16 7.74 -25.78
CA TYR A 624 32.34 6.58 -25.45
C TYR A 624 32.86 5.85 -24.23
N ARG A 625 34.19 5.69 -24.15
CA ARG A 625 34.83 5.14 -22.95
C ARG A 625 34.56 6.00 -21.72
N PHE A 626 34.65 7.32 -21.87
CA PHE A 626 34.35 8.26 -20.78
C PHE A 626 32.88 8.19 -20.34
N ALA A 627 31.94 8.18 -21.30
CA ALA A 627 30.53 8.02 -21.01
C ALA A 627 30.25 6.69 -20.29
N GLN A 628 30.86 5.60 -20.74
CA GLN A 628 30.70 4.28 -20.13
C GLN A 628 31.15 4.28 -18.66
N MET A 629 32.31 4.86 -18.36
CA MET A 629 32.83 4.99 -17.00
C MET A 629 31.85 5.75 -16.09
N GLN A 630 31.16 6.78 -16.59
CA GLN A 630 30.17 7.51 -15.81
C GLN A 630 28.89 6.72 -15.57
N THR A 631 28.46 5.89 -16.52
CA THR A 631 27.33 4.98 -16.32
C THR A 631 27.63 3.82 -15.38
N ASP A 632 28.86 3.31 -15.34
CA ASP A 632 29.21 2.16 -14.47
C ASP A 632 29.34 2.54 -12.98
N ILE A 633 29.47 3.84 -12.66
CA ILE A 633 29.57 4.39 -11.30
C ILE A 633 28.18 4.76 -10.73
N CYS A 634 27.15 4.88 -11.59
CA CYS A 634 25.77 5.23 -11.25
C CYS A 634 24.88 3.99 -11.11
#